data_AF-A0A0M8P252-F1
#
_entry.id   AF-A0A0M8P252-F1
#
_cell.length_a   1.000
_cell.length_b   1.000
_cell.length_c   1.000
_cell.angle_alpha   90.00
_cell.angle_beta   90.00
_cell.angle_gamma   90.00
#
_symmetry.space_group_name_H-M   'P 1'
#
loop_
_entity.id
_entity.type
_entity.pdbx_description
1 polymer ?
#
loop_
_entity_poly.entity_id
_entity_poly.type
_entity_poly.pdbx_seq_one_letter_code
_entity_poly.pdbx_strand_id
1 'polypeptide(L)'
;MFLISAFNCFCIISCGESVGIMFCTLFSHVGFAVNVTSTLLSISTILGGVMSLNVNNVLQGLNHLSPIKYAIANLAPYSMHGQVFHCSDAQRLADGSCPVDSGEQVLKLYNLDTSGPMNIMALGVCTIIYRVVAYAFIKAMRSHKLMEWWREWLTQRKAR
;
A
#
# COMPACT_ATOMS: atom_id res chain seq x y z
N MET A 1 -12.48 4.48 15.81
CA MET A 1 -11.04 4.28 15.52
C MET A 1 -10.59 2.84 15.73
N PHE A 2 -10.79 2.25 16.91
CA PHE A 2 -10.26 0.91 17.23
C PHE A 2 -10.50 -0.18 16.16
N LEU A 3 -11.75 -0.42 15.74
CA LEU A 3 -12.07 -1.46 14.74
C LEU A 3 -11.46 -1.20 13.36
N ILE A 4 -11.42 0.07 12.94
CA ILE A 4 -10.84 0.48 11.66
C ILE A 4 -9.33 0.23 11.71
N SER A 5 -8.66 0.65 12.78
CA SER A 5 -7.23 0.40 12.97
C SER A 5 -6.91 -1.10 13.03
N ALA A 6 -7.71 -1.89 13.75
CA ALA A 6 -7.54 -3.35 13.81
C ALA A 6 -7.69 -4.01 12.43
N PHE A 7 -8.70 -3.60 11.66
CA PHE A 7 -8.90 -4.07 10.28
C PHE A 7 -7.73 -3.69 9.36
N ASN A 8 -7.22 -2.46 9.47
CA ASN A 8 -6.04 -2.02 8.72
C ASN A 8 -4.81 -2.86 9.05
N CYS A 9 -4.53 -3.08 10.34
CA CYS A 9 -3.43 -3.94 10.76
C CYS A 9 -3.57 -5.36 10.20
N PHE A 10 -4.77 -5.94 10.30
CA PHE A 10 -5.05 -7.27 9.74
C PHE A 10 -4.77 -7.33 8.23
N CYS A 11 -5.29 -6.36 7.46
CA CYS A 11 -5.09 -6.29 6.02
C CYS A 11 -3.61 -6.11 5.64
N ILE A 12 -2.88 -5.19 6.29
CA ILE A 12 -1.47 -4.92 5.99
C ILE A 12 -0.60 -6.14 6.32
N ILE A 13 -0.79 -6.76 7.50
CA ILE A 13 -0.04 -7.95 7.91
C ILE A 13 -0.34 -9.10 6.93
N SER A 14 -1.61 -9.29 6.58
CA SER A 14 -2.02 -10.31 5.62
C SER A 14 -1.38 -10.09 4.24
N CYS A 15 -1.30 -8.85 3.74
CA CYS A 15 -0.59 -8.57 2.50
C CYS A 15 0.93 -8.82 2.63
N GLY A 16 1.55 -8.40 3.74
CA GLY A 16 2.98 -8.57 4.00
C GLY A 16 3.42 -10.02 4.05
N GLU A 17 2.65 -10.87 4.73
CA GLU A 17 2.86 -12.32 4.76
C GLU A 17 2.77 -12.94 3.35
N SER A 18 1.79 -12.54 2.53
CA SER A 18 1.67 -13.01 1.14
C SER A 18 2.91 -12.68 0.32
N VAL A 19 3.42 -11.46 0.44
CA VAL A 19 4.65 -11.03 -0.24
C VAL A 19 5.87 -11.81 0.26
N GLY A 20 5.98 -11.99 1.58
CA GLY A 20 7.05 -12.79 2.19
C GLY A 20 7.08 -14.22 1.66
N ILE A 21 5.92 -14.89 1.57
CA ILE A 21 5.85 -16.26 1.04
C ILE A 21 6.31 -16.32 -0.42
N MET A 22 5.91 -15.36 -1.27
CA MET A 22 6.33 -15.32 -2.68
C MET A 22 7.84 -15.20 -2.81
N PHE A 23 8.47 -14.26 -2.10
CA PHE A 23 9.92 -14.05 -2.18
C PHE A 23 10.74 -15.19 -1.56
N CYS A 24 10.28 -15.75 -0.44
CA CYS A 24 10.89 -16.94 0.16
C CYS A 24 10.74 -18.20 -0.72
N THR A 25 9.73 -18.26 -1.59
CA THR A 25 9.57 -19.37 -2.55
C THR A 25 10.42 -19.18 -3.81
N LEU A 26 10.69 -17.94 -4.21
CA LEU A 26 11.43 -17.63 -5.43
C LEU A 26 12.95 -17.73 -5.26
N PHE A 27 13.47 -17.50 -4.04
CA PHE A 27 14.91 -17.57 -3.75
C PHE A 27 15.25 -18.69 -2.76
N SER A 28 16.24 -19.52 -3.10
CA SER A 28 16.72 -20.59 -2.22
C SER A 28 17.46 -20.08 -0.96
N HIS A 29 18.00 -18.85 -1.03
CA HIS A 29 18.69 -18.22 0.09
C HIS A 29 17.76 -17.26 0.84
N VAL A 30 17.36 -17.64 2.05
CA VAL A 30 16.46 -16.86 2.91
C VAL A 30 16.99 -15.45 3.17
N GLY A 31 18.28 -15.29 3.44
CA GLY A 31 18.88 -13.98 3.72
C GLY A 31 18.75 -13.00 2.55
N PHE A 32 18.89 -13.49 1.31
CA PHE A 32 18.71 -12.66 0.12
C PHE A 32 17.22 -12.31 -0.09
N ALA A 33 16.32 -13.28 0.06
CA ALA A 33 14.88 -13.07 -0.05
C ALA A 33 14.38 -12.00 0.92
N VAL A 34 14.81 -12.07 2.18
CA VAL A 34 14.43 -11.12 3.23
C VAL A 34 14.97 -9.72 2.93
N ASN A 35 16.21 -9.60 2.47
CA ASN A 35 16.79 -8.29 2.13
C ASN A 35 16.03 -7.60 0.97
N VAL A 36 15.75 -8.35 -0.10
CA VAL A 36 14.99 -7.84 -1.25
C VAL A 36 13.58 -7.43 -0.83
N THR A 37 12.90 -8.29 -0.06
CA THR A 37 11.55 -8.01 0.46
C THR A 37 11.55 -6.74 1.32
N SER A 38 12.55 -6.57 2.19
CA SER A 38 12.69 -5.41 3.07
C SER A 38 12.93 -4.11 2.30
N THR A 39 13.70 -4.18 1.22
CA THR A 39 13.94 -3.03 0.33
C THR A 39 12.65 -2.63 -0.39
N LEU A 40 11.89 -3.60 -0.91
CA LEU A 40 10.61 -3.35 -1.57
C LEU A 40 9.56 -2.79 -0.61
N LEU A 41 9.49 -3.31 0.62
CA LEU A 41 8.62 -2.79 1.68
C LEU A 41 8.99 -1.35 2.03
N SER A 42 10.29 -1.03 2.15
CA SER A 42 10.76 0.34 2.43
C SER A 42 10.39 1.32 1.32
N ILE A 43 10.46 0.92 0.05
CA ILE A 43 9.98 1.76 -1.06
C ILE A 43 8.46 1.97 -0.96
N SER A 44 7.73 0.90 -0.63
CA SER A 44 6.27 0.93 -0.54
C SER A 44 5.76 1.83 0.59
N THR A 45 6.47 1.91 1.71
CA THR A 45 6.12 2.82 2.82
C THR A 45 6.34 4.28 2.46
N ILE A 46 7.44 4.62 1.76
CA ILE A 46 7.70 5.98 1.28
C ILE A 46 6.63 6.42 0.28
N LEU A 47 6.23 5.52 -0.64
CA LEU A 47 5.19 5.78 -1.63
C LEU A 47 3.76 5.81 -1.06
N GLY A 48 3.57 5.43 0.22
CA GLY A 48 2.26 5.36 0.87
C GLY A 48 1.51 6.70 0.99
N GLY A 49 2.18 7.83 0.74
CA GLY A 49 1.54 9.16 0.69
C GLY A 49 1.70 10.02 1.94
N VAL A 50 2.43 9.56 2.97
CA VAL A 50 2.76 10.38 4.16
C VAL A 50 4.08 11.12 3.98
N MET A 51 5.10 10.46 3.40
CA MET A 51 6.42 11.08 3.18
C MET A 51 6.55 11.81 1.84
N SER A 52 5.78 11.41 0.82
CA SER A 52 5.79 12.04 -0.49
C SER A 52 4.36 12.23 -1.01
N LEU A 53 3.94 13.49 -1.14
CA LEU A 53 2.61 13.90 -1.59
C LEU A 53 2.49 13.91 -3.12
N ASN A 54 3.57 14.26 -3.81
CA ASN A 54 3.61 14.40 -5.26
C ASN A 54 4.42 13.27 -5.88
N VAL A 55 3.71 12.18 -6.21
CA VAL A 55 4.28 11.02 -6.86
C VAL A 55 3.96 11.10 -8.37
N ASN A 56 5.00 11.05 -9.22
CA ASN A 56 4.87 11.15 -10.68
C ASN A 56 3.92 10.08 -11.27
N ASN A 57 3.29 10.34 -12.41
CA ASN A 57 2.25 9.52 -13.06
C ASN A 57 2.62 8.03 -13.21
N VAL A 58 3.89 7.71 -13.49
CA VAL A 58 4.38 6.32 -13.61
C VAL A 58 4.34 5.59 -12.26
N LEU A 59 4.66 6.30 -11.18
CA LEU A 59 4.62 5.77 -9.82
C LEU A 59 3.19 5.78 -9.24
N GLN A 60 2.26 6.53 -9.84
CA GLN A 60 0.85 6.56 -9.46
C GLN A 60 0.16 5.20 -9.71
N GLY A 61 0.55 4.50 -10.78
CA GLY A 61 0.10 3.13 -11.07
C GLY A 61 0.64 2.11 -10.06
N LEU A 62 1.92 2.20 -9.69
CA LEU A 62 2.51 1.37 -8.62
C LEU A 62 1.89 1.66 -7.25
N ASN A 63 1.53 2.92 -7.01
CA ASN A 63 0.88 3.33 -5.77
C ASN A 63 -0.54 2.75 -5.63
N HIS A 64 -1.27 2.56 -6.73
CA HIS A 64 -2.57 1.86 -6.70
C HIS A 64 -2.47 0.37 -6.35
N LEU A 65 -1.30 -0.24 -6.50
CA LEU A 65 -1.04 -1.61 -6.07
C LEU A 65 -0.75 -1.68 -4.56
N SER A 66 -0.27 -0.60 -3.96
CA SER A 66 0.19 -0.59 -2.57
C SER A 66 -0.98 -0.63 -1.57
N PRO A 67 -1.12 -1.67 -0.75
CA PRO A 67 -2.13 -1.71 0.31
C PRO A 67 -1.90 -0.59 1.36
N ILE A 68 -0.67 -0.10 1.48
CA ILE A 68 -0.29 0.97 2.42
C ILE A 68 -0.99 2.30 2.05
N LYS A 69 -1.13 2.60 0.76
CA LYS A 69 -1.86 3.80 0.29
C LYS A 69 -3.30 3.81 0.76
N TYR A 70 -4.02 2.70 0.55
CA TYR A 70 -5.42 2.57 0.96
C TYR A 70 -5.56 2.58 2.48
N ALA A 71 -4.57 2.05 3.20
CA ALA A 71 -4.53 2.08 4.65
C ALA A 71 -4.48 3.52 5.20
N ILE A 72 -3.55 4.33 4.68
CA ILE A 72 -3.39 5.74 5.05
C ILE A 72 -4.63 6.54 4.62
N ALA A 73 -5.12 6.33 3.40
CA ALA A 73 -6.26 7.04 2.84
C ALA A 73 -7.59 6.72 3.52
N ASN A 74 -7.72 5.60 4.23
CA ASN A 74 -8.87 5.39 5.10
C ASN A 74 -8.65 5.97 6.50
N LEU A 75 -7.47 5.77 7.10
CA LEU A 75 -7.24 6.12 8.50
C LEU A 75 -7.13 7.63 8.72
N ALA A 76 -6.59 8.37 7.74
CA ALA A 76 -6.38 9.82 7.85
C ALA A 76 -7.69 10.60 8.02
N PRO A 77 -8.75 10.41 7.18
CA PRO A 77 -10.03 11.08 7.39
C PRO A 77 -10.61 10.83 8.78
N TYR A 78 -10.60 9.59 9.24
CA TYR A 78 -11.13 9.21 10.54
C TYR A 78 -10.33 9.80 11.73
N SER A 79 -9.03 10.02 11.56
CA SER A 79 -8.17 10.54 12.64
C SER A 79 -8.16 12.07 12.69
N MET A 80 -8.38 12.75 11.56
CA MET A 80 -8.23 14.20 11.44
C MET A 80 -9.56 14.95 11.46
N HIS A 81 -10.69 14.31 11.14
CA HIS A 81 -11.98 15.01 11.13
C HIS A 81 -12.34 15.57 12.52
N GLY A 82 -12.67 16.86 12.57
CA GLY A 82 -13.01 17.57 13.80
C GLY A 82 -11.83 17.82 14.76
N GLN A 83 -10.59 17.61 14.32
CA GLN A 83 -9.40 17.98 15.09
C GLN A 83 -9.08 19.46 14.90
N VAL A 84 -8.79 20.16 16.00
CA VAL A 84 -8.37 21.57 16.01
C VAL A 84 -6.93 21.66 16.47
N PHE A 85 -6.12 22.40 15.73
CA PHE A 85 -4.71 22.62 16.04
C PHE A 85 -4.48 24.05 16.50
N HIS A 86 -3.61 24.20 17.50
CA HIS A 86 -3.21 25.50 18.02
C HIS A 86 -1.72 25.72 17.77
N CYS A 87 -1.40 26.87 17.18
CA CYS A 87 -0.02 27.31 16.99
C CYS A 87 0.50 28.13 18.17
N SER A 88 1.75 27.88 18.57
CA SER A 88 2.50 28.81 19.43
C SER A 88 2.89 30.08 18.66
N ASP A 89 3.24 31.14 19.39
CA ASP A 89 3.59 32.44 18.79
C ASP A 89 4.78 32.34 17.81
N ALA A 90 5.71 31.40 18.04
CA ALA A 90 6.84 31.16 17.16
C ALA A 90 6.49 30.40 15.86
N GLN A 91 5.31 29.77 15.79
CA GLN A 91 4.85 28.97 14.65
C GLN A 91 3.83 29.70 13.76
N ARG A 92 3.43 30.92 14.15
CA ARG A 92 2.52 31.75 13.36
C ARG A 92 3.24 32.37 12.18
N LEU A 93 2.51 32.53 11.08
CA LEU A 93 2.98 33.28 9.92
C LEU A 93 3.08 34.77 10.26
N ALA A 94 3.73 35.54 9.38
CA ALA A 94 3.91 36.98 9.55
C ALA A 94 2.58 37.78 9.66
N ASP A 95 1.47 37.19 9.22
CA ASP A 95 0.10 37.71 9.32
C ASP A 95 -0.60 37.34 10.64
N GLY A 96 0.06 36.57 11.52
CA GLY A 96 -0.52 36.06 12.77
C GLY A 96 -1.36 34.79 12.60
N SER A 97 -1.53 34.27 11.39
CA SER A 97 -2.29 33.06 11.10
C SER A 97 -1.49 31.80 11.41
N CYS A 98 -2.18 30.72 11.81
CA CYS A 98 -1.56 29.39 11.96
C CYS A 98 -1.50 28.73 10.57
N PRO A 99 -0.36 28.12 10.15
CA PRO A 99 -0.27 27.47 8.84
C PRO A 99 -1.28 26.34 8.63
N VAL A 100 -1.71 25.69 9.71
CA VAL A 100 -2.72 24.63 9.73
C VAL A 100 -3.52 24.74 11.02
N ASP A 101 -4.80 25.10 10.93
CA ASP A 101 -5.68 25.29 12.10
C ASP A 101 -6.59 24.09 12.41
N SER A 102 -6.77 23.19 11.44
CA SER A 102 -7.79 22.15 11.47
C SER A 102 -7.31 20.88 10.76
N GLY A 103 -7.87 19.74 11.18
CA GLY A 103 -7.60 18.46 10.54
C GLY A 103 -8.10 18.39 9.09
N GLU A 104 -9.14 19.15 8.75
CA GLU A 104 -9.63 19.29 7.37
C GLU A 104 -8.58 19.97 6.48
N GLN A 105 -7.88 21.00 6.98
CA GLN A 105 -6.75 21.59 6.26
C GLN A 105 -5.61 20.59 6.06
N VAL A 106 -5.33 19.73 7.05
CA VAL A 106 -4.33 18.65 6.88
C VAL A 106 -4.75 17.66 5.79
N LEU A 107 -6.01 17.21 5.80
CA LEU A 107 -6.51 16.26 4.78
C LEU A 107 -6.43 16.86 3.39
N LYS A 108 -6.75 18.15 3.25
CA LYS A 108 -6.66 18.87 1.97
C LYS A 108 -5.20 19.05 1.52
N LEU A 109 -4.30 19.38 2.45
CA LEU A 109 -2.87 19.53 2.18
C LEU A 109 -2.24 18.21 1.70
N TYR A 110 -2.64 17.10 2.31
CA TYR A 110 -2.15 15.77 1.95
C TYR A 110 -2.91 15.12 0.77
N ASN A 111 -3.93 15.77 0.21
CA ASN A 111 -4.81 15.20 -0.82
C ASN A 111 -5.46 13.87 -0.38
N LEU A 112 -5.77 13.76 0.93
CA LEU A 112 -6.37 12.59 1.58
C LEU A 112 -7.87 12.79 1.84
N ASP A 113 -8.48 13.83 1.28
CA ASP A 113 -9.92 14.11 1.35
C ASP A 113 -10.71 13.16 0.42
N THR A 114 -10.64 11.86 0.72
CA THR A 114 -11.37 10.80 0.01
C THR A 114 -12.34 10.13 0.98
N SER A 115 -13.40 9.56 0.42
CA SER A 115 -14.36 8.75 1.17
C SER A 115 -13.68 7.59 1.91
N GLY A 116 -13.49 7.75 3.22
CA GLY A 116 -12.92 6.72 4.11
C GLY A 116 -13.52 5.33 3.92
N PRO A 117 -14.87 5.17 3.82
CA PRO A 117 -15.50 3.87 3.59
C PRO A 117 -15.08 3.19 2.27
N MET A 118 -14.88 3.95 1.20
CA MET A 118 -14.45 3.43 -0.10
C MET A 118 -13.02 2.88 -0.01
N ASN A 119 -12.14 3.59 0.71
CA ASN A 119 -10.76 3.14 0.93
C ASN A 119 -10.67 1.89 1.82
N ILE A 120 -11.59 1.73 2.79
CA ILE A 120 -11.69 0.49 3.58
C ILE A 120 -12.07 -0.69 2.67
N MET A 121 -13.07 -0.50 1.80
CA MET A 121 -13.48 -1.54 0.84
C MET A 121 -12.33 -1.89 -0.12
N ALA A 122 -11.67 -0.87 -0.69
CA ALA A 122 -10.54 -1.05 -1.59
C ALA A 122 -9.37 -1.81 -0.92
N LEU A 123 -9.08 -1.51 0.36
CA LEU A 123 -8.08 -2.23 1.13
C LEU A 123 -8.45 -3.70 1.30
N GLY A 124 -9.70 -4.01 1.65
CA GLY A 124 -10.19 -5.38 1.77
C GLY A 124 -10.07 -6.17 0.46
N VAL A 125 -10.49 -5.57 -0.66
CA VAL A 125 -10.36 -6.18 -2.00
C VAL A 125 -8.88 -6.41 -2.34
N CYS A 126 -8.02 -5.42 -2.08
CA CYS A 126 -6.58 -5.54 -2.29
C CYS A 126 -5.98 -6.72 -1.51
N THR A 127 -6.34 -6.89 -0.24
CA THR A 127 -5.89 -8.02 0.58
C THR A 127 -6.28 -9.37 -0.01
N ILE A 128 -7.51 -9.50 -0.51
CA ILE A 128 -7.97 -10.74 -1.15
C ILE A 128 -7.16 -11.02 -2.41
N ILE A 129 -6.93 -10.00 -3.26
CA ILE A 129 -6.13 -10.14 -4.48
C ILE A 129 -4.71 -10.61 -4.16
N TYR A 130 -4.03 -9.98 -3.18
CA TYR A 130 -2.68 -10.39 -2.77
C TYR A 130 -2.63 -11.85 -2.30
N ARG A 131 -3.65 -12.31 -1.58
CA ARG A 131 -3.76 -13.70 -1.13
C ARG A 131 -3.98 -14.67 -2.27
N VAL A 132 -4.87 -14.35 -3.22
CA VAL A 132 -5.11 -15.17 -4.42
C VAL A 132 -3.85 -15.25 -5.27
N VAL A 133 -3.15 -14.13 -5.46
CA VAL A 133 -1.88 -14.08 -6.21
C VAL A 133 -0.82 -14.93 -5.54
N ALA A 134 -0.63 -14.83 -4.22
CA ALA A 134 0.33 -15.66 -3.50
C ALA A 134 -0.01 -17.15 -3.60
N TYR A 135 -1.28 -17.53 -3.46
CA TYR A 135 -1.72 -18.92 -3.62
C TYR A 135 -1.47 -19.44 -5.05
N ALA A 136 -1.84 -18.65 -6.07
CA ALA A 136 -1.63 -18.99 -7.46
C ALA A 136 -0.13 -19.13 -7.79
N PHE A 137 0.70 -18.24 -7.24
CA PHE A 137 2.15 -18.25 -7.40
C PHE A 137 2.76 -19.54 -6.85
N ILE A 138 2.42 -19.92 -5.61
CA ILE A 138 2.90 -21.16 -4.99
C ILE A 138 2.42 -22.38 -5.78
N LYS A 139 1.17 -22.38 -6.23
CA LYS A 139 0.60 -23.47 -7.03
C LYS A 139 1.30 -23.61 -8.37
N ALA A 140 1.64 -22.51 -9.03
CA ALA A 140 2.39 -22.49 -10.28
C ALA A 140 3.82 -23.01 -10.08
N MET A 141 4.51 -22.56 -9.03
CA MET A 141 5.87 -23.02 -8.70
C MET A 141 5.92 -24.50 -8.34
N ARG A 142 4.91 -25.01 -7.63
CA ARG A 142 4.83 -26.43 -7.24
C ARG A 142 4.40 -27.33 -8.39
N SER A 143 3.64 -26.83 -9.35
CA SER A 143 3.15 -27.59 -10.49
C SER A 143 4.07 -27.39 -11.70
N HIS A 144 5.13 -28.21 -11.79
CA HIS A 144 6.08 -28.22 -12.92
C HIS A 144 5.36 -28.23 -14.29
N LYS A 145 4.21 -28.93 -14.37
CA LYS A 145 3.33 -29.01 -15.55
C LYS A 145 2.73 -27.67 -16.01
N LEU A 146 2.50 -26.73 -15.10
CA LEU A 146 1.88 -25.45 -15.43
C LEU A 146 2.90 -24.48 -16.06
N MET A 147 4.17 -24.57 -15.65
CA MET A 147 5.29 -23.92 -16.33
C MET A 147 5.56 -24.50 -17.71
N GLU A 148 5.43 -25.82 -17.88
CA GLU A 148 5.54 -26.48 -19.20
C GLU A 148 4.39 -26.04 -20.13
N TRP A 149 3.15 -26.08 -19.66
CA TRP A 149 1.99 -25.60 -20.43
C TRP A 149 2.07 -24.11 -20.78
N TRP A 150 2.57 -23.27 -19.87
CA TRP A 150 2.72 -21.83 -20.13
C TRP A 150 3.86 -21.53 -21.12
N ARG A 151 4.96 -22.31 -21.08
CA ARG A 151 6.01 -22.28 -22.10
C ARG A 151 5.44 -22.66 -23.46
N GLU A 152 4.67 -23.74 -23.54
CA GLU A 152 4.01 -24.20 -24.77
C GLU A 152 3.06 -23.14 -25.33
N TRP A 153 2.27 -22.49 -24.47
CA TRP A 153 1.37 -21.42 -24.89
C TRP A 153 2.12 -20.18 -25.42
N LEU A 154 3.23 -19.80 -24.79
CA LEU A 154 4.08 -18.70 -25.23
C LEU A 154 4.82 -19.01 -26.55
N THR A 155 5.26 -20.25 -26.78
CA THR A 155 5.84 -20.65 -28.08
C THR A 155 4.79 -20.67 -29.18
N GLN A 156 3.56 -21.13 -28.90
CA GLN A 156 2.46 -21.09 -29.87
C GLN A 156 2.07 -19.65 -30.26
N ARG A 157 2.15 -18.70 -29.33
CA ARG A 157 1.83 -17.29 -29.59
C ARG A 157 2.91 -16.53 -30.37
N LYS A 158 4.16 -17.03 -30.38
CA LYS A 158 5.27 -16.52 -31.20
C LYS A 158 5.32 -17.13 -32.61
N ALA A 159 4.61 -18.24 -32.84
CA ALA A 159 4.58 -18.96 -34.12
C ALA A 159 3.39 -18.54 -35.02
N ARG A 160 2.50 -17.68 -34.53
CA ARG A 160 1.52 -16.92 -35.33
C ARG A 160 2.02 -15.49 -35.51
#